data_AF-A0AA88SDG5-F1
#
_entry.id   AF-A0AA88SDG5-F1
#
_cell.length_a   1.000
_cell.length_b   1.000
_cell.length_c   1.000
_cell.angle_alpha   90.00
_cell.angle_beta   90.00
_cell.angle_gamma   90.00
#
_symmetry.space_group_name_H-M   'P 1'
#
loop_
_entity.id
_entity.type
_entity.pdbx_description
1 polymer ?
#
loop_
_entity_poly.entity_id
_entity_poly.type
_entity_poly.pdbx_seq_one_letter_code
_entity_poly.pdbx_strand_id
1 'polypeptide(L)'
;MATSQHDVIDFPALERELQVVIESERKYVRENEAKLRAVSQRVGSYSEFRDLVLTCHLKPLEKKDKDGAPRKQPWNPVAPRNK
;
A
#
# COMPACT_ATOMS: atom_id res chain seq x y z
N MET A 1 -32.38 30.36 -30.46
CA MET A 1 -31.62 29.11 -30.29
C MET A 1 -31.76 28.70 -28.84
N ALA A 2 -32.38 27.56 -28.56
CA ALA A 2 -32.57 27.09 -27.20
C ALA A 2 -31.28 26.43 -26.73
N THR A 3 -30.55 27.09 -25.82
CA THR A 3 -29.44 26.48 -25.09
C THR A 3 -30.05 25.44 -24.17
N SER A 4 -29.93 24.17 -24.55
CA SER A 4 -30.31 23.01 -23.75
C SER A 4 -29.66 23.09 -22.37
N GLN A 5 -30.44 22.87 -21.32
CA GLN A 5 -30.01 22.85 -19.91
C GLN A 5 -29.00 21.72 -19.58
N HIS A 6 -28.41 21.08 -20.59
CA HIS A 6 -27.47 19.97 -20.48
C HIS A 6 -25.99 20.38 -20.55
N ASP A 7 -25.68 21.67 -20.69
CA ASP A 7 -24.30 22.15 -20.90
C ASP A 7 -23.61 22.69 -19.63
N VAL A 8 -24.19 22.49 -18.44
CA VAL A 8 -23.53 22.88 -17.18
C VAL A 8 -22.69 21.71 -16.68
N ILE A 9 -21.38 21.76 -16.97
CA ILE A 9 -20.40 20.78 -16.48
C ILE A 9 -20.29 20.91 -14.95
N ASP A 10 -20.54 19.80 -14.24
CA ASP A 10 -20.33 19.70 -12.80
C ASP A 10 -18.84 19.45 -12.51
N PHE A 11 -18.08 20.53 -12.35
CA PHE A 11 -16.65 20.46 -12.03
C PHE A 11 -16.35 19.72 -10.72
N PRO A 12 -17.11 19.91 -9.62
CA PRO A 12 -16.94 19.11 -8.40
C PRO A 12 -17.09 17.59 -8.61
N ALA A 13 -18.06 17.15 -9.41
CA ALA A 13 -18.21 15.73 -9.73
C ALA A 13 -17.00 15.21 -10.54
N LEU A 14 -16.57 15.98 -11.55
CA LEU A 14 -15.44 15.63 -12.40
C LEU A 14 -14.11 15.54 -11.61
N GLU A 15 -13.90 16.43 -10.64
CA GLU A 15 -12.70 16.39 -9.79
C GLU A 15 -12.65 15.13 -8.93
N ARG A 16 -13.80 14.70 -8.38
CA ARG A 16 -13.87 13.45 -7.61
C ARG A 16 -13.58 12.23 -8.47
N GLU A 17 -14.15 12.18 -9.67
CA GLU A 17 -13.86 11.12 -10.63
C GLU A 17 -12.38 11.07 -10.98
N LEU A 18 -11.77 12.22 -11.23
CA LEU A 18 -10.34 12.33 -11.50
C LEU A 18 -9.49 11.79 -10.34
N GLN A 19 -9.81 12.15 -9.10
CA GLN A 19 -9.09 11.67 -7.92
C GLN A 19 -9.18 10.14 -7.80
N VAL A 20 -10.37 9.57 -7.98
CA VAL A 20 -10.58 8.11 -7.95
C VAL A 20 -9.73 7.42 -9.03
N VAL A 21 -9.74 7.95 -10.25
CA VAL A 21 -8.95 7.39 -11.37
C VAL A 21 -7.46 7.46 -11.05
N ILE A 22 -6.95 8.59 -10.55
CA ILE A 22 -5.54 8.75 -10.17
C ILE A 22 -5.14 7.74 -9.09
N GLU A 23 -5.97 7.55 -8.07
CA GLU A 23 -5.69 6.59 -7.00
C GLU A 23 -5.69 5.15 -7.53
N SER A 24 -6.63 4.81 -8.41
CA SER A 24 -6.69 3.51 -9.06
C SER A 24 -5.46 3.22 -9.91
N GLU A 25 -4.98 4.23 -10.65
CA GLU A 25 -3.78 4.13 -11.48
C GLU A 25 -2.52 3.95 -10.62
N ARG A 26 -2.39 4.73 -9.55
CA ARG A 26 -1.28 4.60 -8.59
C ARG A 26 -1.24 3.21 -7.96
N LYS A 27 -2.41 2.65 -7.63
CA LYS A 27 -2.52 1.28 -7.12
C LYS A 27 -2.11 0.26 -8.19
N TYR A 28 -2.61 0.40 -9.41
CA TYR A 28 -2.28 -0.47 -10.54
C TYR A 28 -0.76 -0.52 -10.81
N VAL A 29 -0.12 0.66 -10.88
CA VAL A 29 1.33 0.77 -11.09
C VAL A 29 2.09 0.02 -10.00
N ARG A 30 1.74 0.24 -8.73
CA ARG A 30 2.40 -0.43 -7.59
C ARG A 30 2.24 -1.95 -7.61
N GLU A 31 1.04 -2.44 -7.91
CA GLU A 31 0.79 -3.88 -8.04
C GLU A 31 1.57 -4.47 -9.22
N ASN A 32 1.63 -3.78 -10.34
CA ASN A 32 2.38 -4.25 -11.51
C ASN A 32 3.89 -4.30 -11.26
N GLU A 33 4.44 -3.29 -10.60
CA GLU A 33 5.84 -3.32 -10.14
C GLU A 33 6.11 -4.52 -9.22
N ALA A 34 5.19 -4.84 -8.30
CA ALA A 34 5.31 -6.00 -7.43
C ALA A 34 5.22 -7.32 -8.22
N LYS A 35 4.33 -7.42 -9.22
CA LYS A 35 4.25 -8.57 -10.13
C LYS A 35 5.57 -8.78 -10.87
N LEU A 36 6.10 -7.73 -11.48
CA LEU A 36 7.38 -7.78 -12.19
C LEU A 36 8.54 -8.19 -11.26
N ARG A 37 8.56 -7.63 -10.05
CA ARG A 37 9.54 -7.99 -9.02
C ARG A 37 9.45 -9.48 -8.64
N ALA A 38 8.25 -9.98 -8.35
CA ALA A 38 8.05 -11.38 -7.97
C ALA A 38 8.46 -12.34 -9.10
N VAL A 39 8.16 -11.99 -10.37
CA VAL A 39 8.65 -12.76 -11.53
C VAL A 39 10.17 -12.72 -11.62
N SER A 40 10.79 -11.55 -11.43
CA SER A 40 12.26 -11.42 -11.47
C SER A 40 12.96 -12.22 -10.37
N GLN A 41 12.32 -12.36 -9.21
CA GLN A 41 12.80 -13.14 -8.07
C GLN A 41 12.58 -14.65 -8.23
N ARG A 42 11.89 -15.10 -9.29
CA ARG A 42 11.60 -16.52 -9.58
C ARG A 42 10.97 -17.25 -8.39
N VAL A 43 9.95 -16.63 -7.80
CA VAL A 43 9.21 -17.15 -6.66
C VAL A 43 8.63 -18.54 -6.98
N GLY A 44 8.73 -19.48 -6.03
CA GLY A 44 8.54 -20.91 -6.27
C GLY A 44 7.07 -21.36 -6.34
N SER A 45 6.14 -20.56 -5.81
CA SER A 45 4.71 -20.86 -5.78
C SER A 45 3.83 -19.67 -6.10
N TYR A 46 2.62 -19.93 -6.59
CA TYR A 46 1.63 -18.88 -6.83
C TYR A 46 1.14 -18.20 -5.54
N SER A 47 1.09 -18.92 -4.42
CA SER A 47 0.72 -18.34 -3.12
C SER A 47 1.72 -17.26 -2.70
N GLU A 48 3.01 -17.54 -2.78
CA GLU A 48 4.06 -16.56 -2.47
C GLU A 48 4.01 -15.36 -3.44
N PHE A 49 3.77 -15.62 -4.74
CA PHE A 49 3.57 -14.54 -5.71
C PHE A 49 2.39 -13.65 -5.33
N ARG A 50 1.25 -14.25 -4.99
CA ARG A 50 0.04 -13.55 -4.58
C ARG A 50 0.28 -12.70 -3.33
N ASP A 51 0.96 -13.26 -2.35
CA ASP A 51 1.26 -12.57 -1.09
C ASP A 51 2.16 -11.35 -1.33
N LEU A 52 3.17 -11.47 -2.21
CA LEU A 52 4.03 -10.34 -2.59
C LEU A 52 3.25 -9.22 -3.27
N VAL A 53 2.32 -9.55 -4.17
CA VAL A 53 1.50 -8.54 -4.86
C VAL A 53 0.52 -7.87 -3.90
N LEU A 54 -0.16 -8.64 -3.05
CA LEU A 54 -1.10 -8.09 -2.06
C LEU A 54 -0.40 -7.17 -1.06
N THR A 55 0.83 -7.51 -0.67
CA THR A 55 1.62 -6.74 0.30
C THR A 55 2.41 -5.58 -0.32
N CYS A 56 2.23 -5.28 -1.62
CA CYS A 56 2.99 -4.23 -2.32
C CYS A 56 2.88 -2.82 -1.71
N HIS A 57 1.80 -2.56 -0.97
CA HIS A 57 1.52 -1.29 -0.31
C HIS A 57 2.27 -1.12 1.02
N LEU A 58 2.90 -2.17 1.54
CA LEU A 58 3.69 -2.13 2.76
C LEU A 58 5.04 -1.43 2.52
N LYS A 59 5.45 -0.61 3.48
CA LYS A 59 6.78 0.00 3.48
C LYS A 59 7.81 -0.96 4.10
N PRO A 60 9.06 -0.98 3.61
CA PRO A 60 10.13 -1.67 4.30
C PRO A 60 10.29 -1.16 5.73
N LEU A 61 10.58 -2.06 6.66
CA LEU A 61 10.84 -1.71 8.06
C LEU A 61 12.11 -0.86 8.17
N GLU A 62 11.99 0.29 8.80
CA GLU A 62 13.12 1.15 9.13
C GLU A 62 13.87 0.63 10.37
N LYS A 63 15.10 1.11 10.59
CA LYS A 63 15.88 0.74 11.79
C LYS A 63 15.14 1.08 13.08
N LYS A 64 14.43 2.21 13.09
CA LYS A 64 13.62 2.67 14.22
C LYS A 64 12.40 1.78 14.49
N ASP A 65 11.91 1.07 13.48
CA ASP A 65 10.82 0.10 13.65
C ASP A 65 11.31 -1.21 14.28
N LYS A 66 12.59 -1.55 14.04
CA LYS A 66 13.26 -2.73 14.61
C LYS A 66 13.71 -2.48 16.05
N ASP A 67 14.28 -1.31 16.28
CA ASP A 67 14.70 -0.83 17.58
C ASP A 67 13.44 -0.36 18.32
N GLY A 68 12.62 -1.32 18.78
CA GLY A 68 11.39 -1.03 19.48
C GLY A 68 11.62 0.03 20.57
N ALA A 69 10.67 0.97 20.70
CA ALA A 69 10.72 2.03 21.71
C ALA A 69 11.17 1.44 23.07
N PRO A 70 11.99 2.17 23.86
CA PRO A 70 12.58 1.65 25.09
C PRO A 70 11.51 0.95 25.92
N ARG A 71 11.60 -0.39 25.95
CA ARG A 71 10.58 -1.22 26.57
C ARG A 71 10.65 -0.98 28.07
N LYS A 72 9.64 -0.31 28.62
CA LYS A 72 9.54 -0.05 30.07
C LYS A 72 9.37 -1.34 30.88
N GLN A 73 9.04 -2.46 30.22
CA GLN A 73 8.81 -3.76 30.84
C GLN A 73 9.47 -4.86 30.00
N PRO A 74 10.02 -5.92 30.63
CA PRO A 74 10.47 -7.10 29.92
C PRO A 74 9.34 -7.69 29.07
N TRP A 75 9.65 -8.16 27.87
CA TRP A 75 8.68 -8.86 27.01
C TRP A 75 8.13 -10.13 27.66
N ASN A 76 8.91 -10.72 28.57
CA ASN A 76 8.53 -11.88 29.35
C ASN A 76 8.62 -11.57 30.86
N PRO A 77 7.49 -11.59 31.61
CA PRO A 77 7.48 -11.29 33.04
C PRO A 77 8.20 -12.33 33.90
N VAL A 78 8.44 -13.54 33.38
CA VAL A 78 9.21 -14.59 34.10
C VAL A 78 10.69 -14.62 33.73
N ALA A 79 11.14 -13.77 32.79
CA ALA A 79 12.55 -13.73 32.44
C ALA A 79 13.36 -13.08 33.58
N PRO A 80 14.46 -13.71 34.03
CA PRO A 80 15.34 -13.09 35.03
C PRO A 80 15.89 -11.79 34.47
N ARG A 81 15.93 -10.73 35.30
CA ARG A 81 16.50 -9.44 34.90
C ARG A 81 17.98 -9.67 34.56
N ASN A 82 18.38 -9.35 33.34
CA ASN A 82 19.80 -9.38 32.94
C ASN A 82 20.58 -8.50 33.94
N LYS A 83 21.63 -9.07 34.55
CA LYS A 83 22.55 -8.36 35.46
C LYS A 83 23.41 -7.36 34.69
#